data_AF-A0A7H4MW61-F1
#
_entry.id   AF-A0A7H4MW61-F1
#
_cell.length_a   1.000
_cell.length_b   1.000
_cell.length_c   1.000
_cell.angle_alpha   90.00
_cell.angle_beta   90.00
_cell.angle_gamma   90.00
#
_symmetry.space_group_name_H-M   'P 1'
#
loop_
_entity.id
_entity.type
_entity.pdbx_description
1 polymer ?
#
loop_
_entity_poly.entity_id
_entity_poly.type
_entity_poly.pdbx_seq_one_letter_code
_entity_poly.pdbx_strand_id
1 'polypeptide(L)'
;MTTLDAKALELLIEAYVEYRHHCDTLDREGYTYAVYSEEDSDEGGEREIRMIKPHPAAVMKADAWKRIRAMLSEFGMTPASRSKVGAKGPAEADPLEEFLKKRK
;
A
#
# COMPACT_ATOMS: atom_id res chain seq x y z
N MET A 1 -10.78 3.06 -21.62
CA MET A 1 -10.85 3.58 -20.24
C MET A 1 -12.15 4.34 -20.13
N THR A 2 -13.03 3.92 -19.24
CA THR A 2 -14.35 4.50 -18.99
C THR A 2 -14.26 5.70 -18.03
N THR A 3 -15.33 6.47 -17.91
CA THR A 3 -15.42 7.55 -16.89
C THR A 3 -15.37 6.99 -15.46
N LEU A 4 -15.81 5.75 -15.25
CA LEU A 4 -15.70 5.07 -13.96
C LEU A 4 -14.26 4.70 -13.63
N ASP A 5 -13.48 4.28 -14.63
CA ASP A 5 -12.05 3.96 -14.44
C ASP A 5 -11.27 5.20 -13.98
N ALA A 6 -11.60 6.39 -14.51
CA ALA A 6 -10.98 7.65 -14.09
C ALA A 6 -11.32 7.99 -12.62
N LYS A 7 -12.59 7.86 -12.22
CA LYS A 7 -12.99 8.09 -10.81
C LYS A 7 -12.36 7.09 -9.86
N ALA A 8 -12.25 5.83 -10.26
CA ALA A 8 -11.57 4.82 -9.47
C ALA A 8 -10.07 5.14 -9.34
N LEU A 9 -9.43 5.70 -10.38
CA LEU A 9 -8.05 6.15 -10.28
C LEU A 9 -7.91 7.34 -9.32
N GLU A 10 -8.83 8.30 -9.35
CA GLU A 10 -8.86 9.43 -8.40
C GLU A 10 -8.92 8.94 -6.94
N LEU A 11 -9.82 7.99 -6.64
CA LEU A 11 -9.93 7.39 -5.30
C LEU A 11 -8.65 6.66 -4.87
N LEU A 12 -7.96 5.99 -5.79
CA LEU A 12 -6.67 5.35 -5.52
C LEU A 12 -5.60 6.40 -5.19
N ILE A 13 -5.55 7.50 -5.95
CA ILE A 13 -4.60 8.59 -5.73
C ILE A 13 -4.85 9.23 -4.37
N GLU A 14 -6.11 9.48 -4.01
CA GLU A 14 -6.49 10.04 -2.72
C GLU A 14 -6.02 9.16 -1.55
N ALA A 15 -6.30 7.85 -1.61
CA ALA A 15 -5.84 6.90 -0.59
C ALA A 15 -4.30 6.84 -0.51
N TYR A 16 -3.60 6.97 -1.64
CA TYR A 16 -2.14 7.03 -1.67
C TYR A 16 -1.58 8.30 -1.02
N VAL A 17 -2.19 9.45 -1.29
CA VAL A 17 -1.80 10.72 -0.66
C VAL A 17 -2.02 10.68 0.85
N GLU A 18 -3.16 10.13 1.29
CA GLU A 18 -3.45 9.91 2.72
C GLU A 18 -2.38 9.04 3.39
N TYR A 19 -2.03 7.91 2.76
CA TYR A 19 -0.96 7.03 3.25
C TYR A 19 0.39 7.77 3.39
N ARG A 20 0.75 8.57 2.37
CA ARG A 20 1.98 9.38 2.38
C ARG A 20 1.97 10.40 3.50
N HIS A 21 0.86 11.09 3.72
CA HIS A 21 0.71 12.04 4.81
C HIS A 21 0.95 11.39 6.18
N HIS A 22 0.36 10.20 6.41
CA HIS A 22 0.62 9.48 7.65
C HIS A 22 2.06 8.98 7.79
N CYS A 23 2.73 8.61 6.70
CA CYS A 23 4.18 8.33 6.74
C CYS A 23 4.95 9.56 7.23
N ASP A 24 4.71 10.73 6.62
CA ASP A 24 5.43 11.95 6.96
C ASP A 24 5.16 12.38 8.43
N THR A 25 3.92 12.22 8.92
CA THR A 25 3.59 12.41 10.34
C THR A 25 4.41 11.49 11.24
N LEU A 26 4.45 10.19 10.94
CA LEU A 26 5.13 9.19 11.76
C LEU A 26 6.66 9.31 11.70
N ASP A 27 7.22 9.76 10.58
CA ASP A 27 8.65 10.05 10.45
C ASP A 27 9.06 11.21 11.36
N ARG A 28 8.16 12.18 11.58
CA ARG A 28 8.38 13.32 12.49
C ARG A 28 8.10 12.98 13.95
N GLU A 29 7.01 12.28 14.24
CA GLU A 29 6.45 12.13 15.60
C GLU A 29 6.75 10.77 16.23
N GLY A 30 7.16 9.80 15.43
CA GLY A 30 7.35 8.42 15.86
C GLY A 30 6.04 7.62 15.89
N TYR A 31 6.19 6.30 16.02
CA TYR A 31 5.06 5.36 16.01
C TYR A 31 4.36 5.23 17.37
N THR A 32 4.92 5.83 18.41
CA THR A 32 4.41 5.74 19.78
C THR A 32 4.64 7.05 20.51
N TYR A 33 3.84 7.30 21.54
CA TYR A 33 4.05 8.40 22.46
C TYR A 33 3.93 7.91 23.91
N ALA A 34 4.70 8.53 24.80
CA ALA A 34 4.64 8.28 26.23
C ALA A 34 3.54 9.12 26.88
N VAL A 35 2.78 8.51 27.77
CA VAL A 35 1.87 9.17 28.70
C VAL A 35 2.54 9.13 30.06
N TYR A 36 2.78 10.29 30.65
CA TYR A 36 3.46 10.44 31.94
C TYR A 36 2.46 10.39 33.09
N SER A 37 2.91 9.99 34.28
CA SER A 37 2.10 10.10 35.51
C SER A 37 1.88 11.57 35.87
N GLU A 38 0.74 11.86 36.49
CA GLU A 38 0.39 13.21 37.00
C GLU A 38 0.89 13.43 38.43
N GLU A 39 1.61 12.46 39.02
CA GLU A 39 2.19 12.63 40.35
C GLU A 39 3.18 13.80 40.28
N ASP A 40 2.88 14.83 41.10
CA ASP A 40 3.66 16.05 41.18
C ASP A 40 5.13 15.67 41.35
N SER A 41 5.92 15.93 40.30
CA SER A 41 7.37 15.85 40.38
C SER A 41 7.79 16.97 41.31
N ASP A 42 7.74 16.72 42.62
CA ASP A 42 8.28 17.59 43.65
C ASP A 42 9.72 17.93 43.24
N GLU A 43 9.92 19.19 42.88
CA GLU A 43 11.17 19.89 42.59
C GLU A 43 12.34 19.00 42.09
N GLY A 44 12.33 18.67 40.79
CA GLY A 44 13.51 18.20 40.06
C GLY A 44 13.56 16.71 39.70
N GLY A 45 12.53 15.93 40.03
CA GLY A 45 12.39 14.53 39.60
C GLY A 45 12.03 14.37 38.11
N GLU A 46 12.64 13.39 37.44
CA GLU A 46 12.21 12.98 36.09
C GLU A 46 10.78 12.44 36.12
N ARG A 47 9.93 12.90 35.19
CA ARG A 47 8.55 12.42 35.05
C ARG A 47 8.53 10.94 34.68
N GLU A 48 7.87 10.12 35.48
CA GLU A 48 7.75 8.69 35.21
C GLU A 48 6.76 8.41 34.06
N ILE A 49 7.15 7.51 33.15
CA ILE A 49 6.29 7.08 32.05
C ILE A 49 5.26 6.09 32.60
N ARG A 50 3.98 6.49 32.64
CA ARG A 50 2.87 5.62 33.03
C ARG A 50 2.58 4.56 31.98
N MET A 51 2.58 4.92 30.69
CA MET A 51 2.33 3.98 29.59
C MET A 51 2.81 4.52 28.25
N ILE A 52 3.11 3.61 27.31
CA ILE A 52 3.41 3.93 25.92
C ILE A 52 2.20 3.54 25.07
N LYS A 53 1.69 4.48 24.26
CA LYS A 53 0.54 4.25 23.38
C LYS A 53 0.95 4.31 21.90
N PRO A 54 0.29 3.56 21.01
CA PRO A 54 0.50 3.68 19.58
C PRO A 54 0.02 5.05 19.08
N HIS A 55 0.76 5.62 18.14
CA HIS A 55 0.36 6.85 17.48
C HIS A 55 -0.88 6.62 16.60
N PRO A 56 -1.93 7.44 16.66
CA PRO A 56 -3.14 7.25 15.86
C PRO A 56 -2.87 7.13 14.35
N ALA A 57 -1.91 7.93 13.84
CA ALA A 57 -1.50 7.88 12.43
C ALA A 57 -0.95 6.50 12.01
N ALA A 58 -0.42 5.68 12.94
CA ALA A 58 0.06 4.34 12.63
C ALA A 58 -1.09 3.40 12.23
N VAL A 59 -2.23 3.51 12.92
CA VAL A 59 -3.44 2.73 12.61
C VAL A 59 -4.07 3.22 11.31
N MET A 60 -4.17 4.55 11.14
CA MET A 60 -4.72 5.15 9.92
C MET A 60 -3.87 4.82 8.69
N LYS A 61 -2.54 4.88 8.80
CA LYS A 61 -1.60 4.42 7.76
C LYS A 61 -1.85 2.97 7.35
N ALA A 62 -2.06 2.08 8.32
CA ALA A 62 -2.32 0.67 8.05
C ALA A 62 -3.66 0.46 7.33
N ASP A 63 -4.68 1.26 7.65
CA ASP A 63 -5.96 1.24 6.95
C ASP A 63 -5.85 1.75 5.50
N ALA A 64 -5.24 2.92 5.30
CA ALA A 64 -4.98 3.48 3.97
C ALA A 64 -4.22 2.49 3.07
N TRP A 65 -3.21 1.81 3.62
CA TRP A 65 -2.49 0.76 2.90
C TRP A 65 -3.38 -0.42 2.47
N LYS A 66 -4.32 -0.86 3.31
CA LYS A 66 -5.27 -1.93 2.95
C LYS A 66 -6.17 -1.50 1.79
N ARG A 67 -6.68 -0.26 1.83
CA ARG A 67 -7.50 0.32 0.74
C ARG A 67 -6.72 0.39 -0.57
N ILE A 68 -5.49 0.91 -0.53
CA ILE A 68 -4.60 0.94 -1.71
C ILE A 68 -4.39 -0.47 -2.28
N ARG A 69 -4.04 -1.45 -1.44
CA ARG A 69 -3.78 -2.82 -1.87
C ARG A 69 -5.00 -3.45 -2.55
N ALA A 70 -6.20 -3.19 -2.03
CA ALA A 70 -7.45 -3.67 -2.62
C ALA A 70 -7.72 -3.03 -3.99
N MET A 71 -7.48 -1.71 -4.14
CA MET A 71 -7.66 -1.05 -5.43
C MET A 71 -6.60 -1.45 -6.47
N LEU A 72 -5.37 -1.70 -6.06
CA LEU A 72 -4.30 -2.15 -6.97
C LEU A 72 -4.61 -3.49 -7.65
N SER A 73 -5.36 -4.40 -7.01
CA SER A 73 -5.80 -5.63 -7.66
C SER A 73 -6.81 -5.39 -8.78
N GLU A 74 -7.74 -4.45 -8.58
CA GLU A 74 -8.78 -4.10 -9.58
C GLU A 74 -8.17 -3.52 -10.86
N PHE A 75 -7.11 -2.71 -10.73
CA PHE A 75 -6.39 -2.15 -11.87
C PHE A 75 -5.37 -3.10 -12.52
N GLY A 76 -5.29 -4.34 -12.05
CA GLY A 76 -4.30 -5.30 -12.55
C GLY A 76 -2.85 -4.89 -12.24
N MET A 77 -2.63 -4.05 -11.23
CA MET A 77 -1.31 -3.53 -10.89
C MET A 77 -0.50 -4.46 -9.99
N THR A 78 -1.05 -5.59 -9.55
CA THR A 78 -0.31 -6.60 -8.79
C THR A 78 0.36 -7.63 -9.71
N PRO A 79 1.51 -8.22 -9.31
CA PRO A 79 2.15 -9.29 -10.08
C PRO A 79 1.21 -10.47 -10.37
N ALA A 80 0.36 -10.85 -9.40
CA ALA A 80 -0.62 -11.92 -9.58
C ALA A 80 -1.65 -11.58 -10.67
N SER A 81 -2.12 -10.33 -10.72
CA SER A 81 -3.05 -9.87 -11.76
C SER A 81 -2.42 -9.81 -13.16
N ARG A 82 -1.09 -9.69 -13.25
CA ARG A 82 -0.33 -9.65 -14.52
C ARG A 82 0.15 -11.03 -14.99
N SER A 83 -0.14 -12.10 -14.25
CA SER A 83 0.37 -13.46 -14.52
C SER A 83 0.02 -14.04 -15.91
N LYS A 84 -1.01 -13.52 -16.58
CA LYS A 84 -1.41 -13.94 -17.94
C LYS A 84 -0.81 -13.07 -19.06
N VAL A 85 -0.11 -11.98 -18.71
CA VAL A 85 0.61 -11.15 -19.68
C VAL A 85 2.00 -11.75 -19.86
N GLY A 86 2.14 -12.62 -20.85
CA GLY A 86 3.43 -13.22 -21.19
C GLY A 86 4.45 -12.14 -21.54
N ALA A 87 5.53 -12.03 -20.75
CA ALA A 87 6.71 -11.24 -21.10
C ALA A 87 7.54 -11.89 -22.23
N LYS A 88 7.15 -13.10 -22.65
CA LYS A 88 7.69 -13.74 -23.85
C LYS A 88 6.98 -13.12 -25.05
N GLY A 89 7.76 -12.69 -26.05
CA GLY A 89 7.28 -12.14 -27.31
C GLY A 89 6.35 -13.10 -28.08
N PRO A 90 6.06 -12.84 -29.36
CA PRO A 90 5.15 -13.70 -30.13
C PRO A 90 5.50 -15.18 -29.91
N ALA A 91 4.48 -15.97 -29.57
CA ALA A 91 4.64 -17.38 -29.23
C ALA A 91 5.49 -18.07 -30.31
N GLU A 92 6.54 -18.78 -29.87
CA GLU A 92 7.35 -19.60 -30.75
C GLU A 92 6.41 -20.53 -31.52
N ALA A 93 6.44 -20.45 -32.85
CA ALA A 93 5.49 -21.17 -33.70
C ALA A 93 5.53 -22.66 -33.38
N ASP A 94 4.36 -23.28 -33.20
CA ASP A 94 4.27 -24.71 -32.92
C ASP A 94 4.91 -25.50 -34.08
N PRO A 95 5.97 -26.28 -33.84
CA PRO A 95 6.64 -27.07 -34.86
C PRO A 95 5.69 -28.00 -35.63
N LEU A 96 4.60 -28.45 -34.99
CA LEU A 96 3.58 -29.26 -35.62
C LEU A 96 2.72 -28.45 -36.61
N GLU A 97 2.36 -27.21 -36.27
CA GLU A 97 1.62 -26.35 -37.20
C GLU A 97 2.42 -26.00 -38.46
N GLU A 98 3.72 -25.73 -38.32
CA GLU A 98 4.59 -25.52 -39.48
C GLU A 98 4.70 -26.78 -40.35
N PHE A 99 4.80 -27.96 -39.73
CA PHE A 99 4.84 -29.23 -40.45
C PHE A 99 3.54 -29.49 -41.24
N LEU A 100 2.38 -29.16 -40.65
CA LEU A 100 1.09 -29.32 -41.29
C LEU A 100 0.87 -28.32 -42.44
N LYS A 101 1.36 -27.08 -42.31
CA LYS A 101 1.33 -26.08 -43.40
C LYS A 101 2.17 -26.49 -44.61
N LYS A 102 3.29 -27.19 -44.40
CA LYS A 102 4.15 -27.70 -45.49
C LYS A 102 3.55 -28.87 -46.29
N ARG A 103 2.42 -29.45 -45.85
CA ARG A 103 1.74 -30.57 -46.53
C ARG A 103 0.51 -30.18 -47.35
N LYS A 104 0.14 -28.89 -47.38
CA LYS A 104 -0.87 -28.34 -48.31
C LYS A 104 -0.17 -27.68 -49.49
#